data_AF-A0AAW5A5M1-F1
#
_entry.id   AF-A0AAW5A5M1-F1
#
_cell.length_a   1.000
_cell.length_b   1.000
_cell.length_c   1.000
_cell.angle_alpha   90.00
_cell.angle_beta   90.00
_cell.angle_gamma   90.00
#
_symmetry.space_group_name_H-M   'P 1'
#
loop_
_entity.id
_entity.type
_entity.pdbx_description
1 polymer ?
#
loop_
_entity_poly.entity_id
_entity_poly.type
_entity_poly.pdbx_seq_one_letter_code
_entity_poly.pdbx_strand_id
1 'polypeptide(L)'
;MNESIGSRFDDCLDIEAIRQRITVRPDPVRDLASQDALVAAQILFEALEQIYLPNDFSLSFIKEMSAKAALHSQWLFSSQVDYISRFYTPPDVEVQPVCLTGLAGVGKSQTIAALRKVLPAPIDFACDHFHGNLKLISHW
;
A
#
# COMPACT_ATOMS: atom_id res chain seq x y z
N MET A 1 -18.89 -5.58 -14.37
CA MET A 1 -18.20 -5.43 -13.07
C MET A 1 -18.54 -4.05 -12.55
N ASN A 2 -18.80 -3.86 -11.24
CA ASN A 2 -18.90 -2.50 -10.70
C ASN A 2 -17.55 -1.81 -11.03
N GLU A 3 -17.58 -0.69 -11.75
CA GLU A 3 -16.38 -0.06 -12.30
C GLU A 3 -15.34 0.18 -11.20
N SER A 4 -15.81 0.50 -9.99
CA SER A 4 -15.02 0.67 -8.77
C SER A 4 -14.23 -0.55 -8.30
N ILE A 5 -14.68 -1.79 -8.58
CA ILE A 5 -13.93 -3.01 -8.23
C ILE A 5 -12.84 -3.27 -9.29
N GLY A 6 -13.15 -3.02 -10.55
CA GLY A 6 -12.29 -3.32 -11.69
C GLY A 6 -11.05 -2.42 -11.77
N SER A 7 -11.25 -1.12 -11.60
CA SER A 7 -10.20 -0.11 -11.75
C SER A 7 -9.44 0.19 -10.45
N ARG A 8 -9.80 -0.43 -9.31
CA ARG A 8 -9.22 -0.08 -8.00
C ARG A 8 -7.69 -0.19 -7.93
N PHE A 9 -7.09 -1.05 -8.75
CA PHE A 9 -5.64 -1.29 -8.77
C PHE A 9 -4.90 -0.48 -9.85
N ASP A 10 -5.58 0.30 -10.69
CA ASP A 10 -4.96 0.95 -11.86
C ASP A 10 -3.82 1.89 -11.45
N ASP A 11 -4.01 2.65 -10.38
CA ASP A 11 -3.01 3.58 -9.82
C ASP A 11 -1.89 2.88 -9.02
N CYS A 12 -1.90 1.55 -8.93
CA CYS A 12 -1.00 0.75 -8.10
C CYS A 12 0.05 -0.03 -8.92
N LEU A 13 0.06 0.11 -10.24
CA LEU A 13 0.88 -0.72 -11.15
C LEU A 13 2.01 0.04 -11.84
N ASP A 14 1.88 1.36 -11.98
CA ASP A 14 2.92 2.20 -12.57
C ASP A 14 4.07 2.45 -11.59
N ILE A 15 5.29 2.18 -12.02
CA ILE A 15 6.47 2.23 -11.13
C ILE A 15 6.82 3.65 -10.71
N GLU A 16 6.61 4.63 -11.60
CA GLU A 16 6.90 6.03 -11.29
C GLU A 16 5.83 6.62 -10.36
N ALA A 17 4.56 6.30 -10.58
CA ALA A 17 3.49 6.61 -9.64
C ALA A 17 3.74 5.99 -8.26
N ILE A 18 4.13 4.71 -8.20
CA ILE A 18 4.52 4.03 -6.94
C ILE A 18 5.66 4.80 -6.26
N ARG A 19 6.73 5.11 -6.99
CA ARG A 19 7.88 5.84 -6.46
C ARG A 19 7.47 7.17 -5.86
N GLN A 20 6.67 7.96 -6.57
CA GLN A 20 6.19 9.25 -6.09
C GLN A 20 5.34 9.10 -4.82
N ARG A 21 4.43 8.11 -4.81
CA ARG A 21 3.50 7.87 -3.70
C ARG A 21 4.17 7.41 -2.42
N ILE A 22 5.24 6.62 -2.50
CA ILE A 22 5.92 6.09 -1.32
C ILE A 22 7.07 6.96 -0.84
N THR A 23 7.67 7.77 -1.72
CA THR A 23 8.76 8.67 -1.34
C THR A 23 8.27 9.68 -0.31
N VAL A 24 8.89 9.70 0.86
CA VAL A 24 8.59 10.68 1.91
C VAL A 24 9.76 11.64 2.01
N ARG A 25 9.47 12.92 1.74
CA ARG A 25 10.39 14.03 1.98
C ARG A 25 9.70 14.96 2.98
N PRO A 26 10.23 15.12 4.21
CA PRO A 26 9.66 16.03 5.18
C PRO A 26 9.74 17.47 4.67
N ASP A 27 8.91 18.34 5.22
CA ASP A 27 9.02 19.77 4.96
C ASP A 27 10.39 20.29 5.41
N PRO A 28 10.95 21.30 4.71
CA PRO A 28 12.22 21.91 5.13
C PRO A 28 12.14 22.41 6.57
N VAL A 29 13.06 21.95 7.41
CA VAL A 29 13.18 22.43 8.79
C VAL A 29 13.68 23.88 8.76
N ARG A 30 12.93 24.79 9.39
CA ARG A 30 13.23 26.23 9.42
C ARG A 30 13.74 26.66 10.78
N ASP A 31 14.36 27.83 10.82
CA ASP A 31 14.68 28.58 12.04
C ASP A 31 15.57 27.87 13.08
N LEU A 32 16.28 26.80 12.70
CA LEU A 32 17.18 26.05 13.58
C LEU A 32 18.22 26.94 14.28
N ALA A 33 18.73 27.97 13.60
CA ALA A 33 19.73 28.90 14.14
C ALA A 33 19.19 29.77 15.29
N SER A 34 17.87 29.89 15.42
CA SER A 34 17.22 30.68 16.47
C SER A 34 16.93 29.86 17.74
N GLN A 35 17.16 28.55 17.68
CA GLN A 35 16.86 27.62 18.78
C GLN A 35 18.11 27.23 19.56
N ASP A 36 17.90 26.72 20.77
CA ASP A 36 18.97 26.06 21.52
C ASP A 36 19.51 24.86 20.72
N ALA A 37 20.83 24.63 20.80
CA ALA A 37 21.52 23.65 19.97
C ALA A 37 20.97 22.21 20.13
N LEU A 38 20.58 21.82 21.35
CA LEU A 38 20.03 20.48 21.59
C LEU A 38 18.61 20.35 21.00
N VAL A 39 17.81 21.39 21.11
CA VAL A 39 16.45 21.43 20.54
C VAL A 39 16.52 21.41 19.01
N ALA A 40 17.39 22.24 18.43
CA ALA A 40 17.63 22.28 17.00
C ALA A 40 18.08 20.92 16.45
N ALA A 41 18.99 20.23 17.16
CA ALA A 41 19.45 18.90 16.79
C ALA A 41 18.32 17.87 16.82
N GLN A 42 17.47 17.89 17.85
CA GLN A 42 16.33 16.97 17.97
C GLN A 42 15.30 17.18 16.85
N ILE A 43 14.95 18.42 16.53
CA ILE A 43 14.02 18.72 15.43
C ILE A 43 14.56 18.23 14.09
N LEU A 44 15.85 18.48 13.83
CA LEU A 44 16.49 18.01 12.61
C LEU A 44 16.49 16.47 12.55
N PHE A 45 16.82 15.81 13.65
CA PHE A 45 16.82 14.36 13.75
C PHE A 45 15.44 13.77 13.44
N GLU A 46 14.38 14.28 14.07
CA GLU A 46 13.01 13.84 13.83
C GLU A 46 12.57 14.03 12.38
N ALA A 47 12.94 15.15 11.74
CA ALA A 47 12.66 15.37 10.33
C ALA A 47 13.40 14.36 9.45
N LEU A 48 14.68 14.09 9.71
CA LEU A 48 15.46 13.12 8.96
C LEU A 48 14.91 11.69 9.10
N GLU A 49 14.40 11.31 10.27
CA GLU A 49 13.77 9.99 10.49
C GLU A 49 12.49 9.78 9.67
N GLN A 50 11.82 10.85 9.26
CA GLN A 50 10.64 10.76 8.39
C GLN A 50 11.01 10.43 6.94
N ILE A 51 12.26 10.62 6.53
CA ILE A 51 12.69 10.40 5.14
C ILE A 51 12.56 8.92 4.78
N TYR A 52 11.84 8.66 3.69
CA TYR A 52 11.82 7.36 3.05
C TYR A 52 12.14 7.53 1.57
N LEU A 53 13.31 7.03 1.16
CA LEU A 53 13.75 7.00 -0.22
C LEU A 53 13.70 5.54 -0.70
N PRO A 54 12.79 5.20 -1.61
CA PRO A 54 12.68 3.83 -2.09
C PRO A 54 13.90 3.46 -2.93
N ASN A 55 14.48 2.30 -2.63
CA ASN A 55 15.52 1.67 -3.44
C ASN A 55 14.90 0.73 -4.49
N ASP A 56 15.71 0.24 -5.42
CA ASP A 56 15.24 -0.61 -6.53
C ASP A 56 14.54 -1.88 -6.04
N PHE A 57 15.03 -2.49 -4.96
CA PHE A 57 14.39 -3.65 -4.34
C PHE A 57 12.99 -3.32 -3.82
N SER A 58 12.83 -2.23 -3.08
CA SER A 58 11.53 -1.84 -2.53
C SER A 58 10.52 -1.56 -3.63
N LEU A 59 10.94 -0.91 -4.72
CA LEU A 59 10.07 -0.60 -5.86
C LEU A 59 9.66 -1.86 -6.61
N SER A 60 10.60 -2.73 -6.93
CA SER A 60 10.31 -3.98 -7.64
C SER A 60 9.41 -4.89 -6.82
N PHE A 61 9.70 -5.03 -5.52
CA PHE A 61 8.90 -5.82 -4.59
C PHE A 61 7.47 -5.29 -4.48
N ILE A 62 7.30 -3.98 -4.24
CA ILE A 62 5.98 -3.37 -4.10
C ILE A 62 5.16 -3.51 -5.38
N LYS A 63 5.79 -3.30 -6.55
CA LYS A 63 5.14 -3.48 -7.85
C LYS A 63 4.69 -4.92 -8.06
N GLU A 64 5.55 -5.89 -7.74
CA GLU A 64 5.22 -7.31 -7.88
C GLU A 64 4.05 -7.71 -6.98
N MET A 65 4.07 -7.31 -5.71
CA MET A 65 2.98 -7.61 -4.77
C MET A 65 1.67 -6.95 -5.19
N SER A 66 1.73 -5.69 -5.64
CA SER A 66 0.54 -4.96 -6.12
C SER A 66 -0.06 -5.61 -7.38
N ALA A 67 0.79 -6.06 -8.31
CA ALA A 67 0.36 -6.78 -9.52
C ALA A 67 -0.26 -8.15 -9.18
N LYS A 68 0.33 -8.91 -8.24
CA LYS A 68 -0.23 -10.18 -7.76
C LYS A 68 -1.61 -9.97 -7.13
N ALA A 69 -1.76 -8.97 -6.27
CA ALA A 69 -3.04 -8.64 -5.66
C ALA A 69 -4.09 -8.22 -6.70
N ALA A 70 -3.70 -7.43 -7.72
CA ALA A 70 -4.58 -7.03 -8.82
C ALA A 70 -5.07 -8.23 -9.64
N LEU A 71 -4.15 -9.10 -10.06
CA LEU A 71 -4.47 -10.32 -10.81
C LEU A 71 -5.37 -11.26 -10.01
N HIS A 72 -5.07 -11.46 -8.73
CA HIS A 72 -5.89 -12.26 -7.83
C HIS A 72 -7.31 -11.71 -7.70
N SER A 73 -7.44 -10.38 -7.55
CA SER A 73 -8.75 -9.70 -7.51
C SER A 73 -9.53 -9.87 -8.81
N GLN A 74 -8.88 -9.72 -9.96
CA GLN A 74 -9.53 -9.87 -11.27
C GLN A 74 -9.96 -11.31 -11.53
N TRP A 75 -9.13 -12.29 -11.15
CA TRP A 75 -9.43 -13.71 -11.33
C TRP A 75 -10.59 -14.18 -10.44
N LEU A 76 -10.65 -13.72 -9.19
CA LEU A 76 -11.74 -14.08 -8.28
C LEU A 76 -13.02 -13.27 -8.53
N PHE A 77 -12.93 -12.01 -8.94
CA PHE A 77 -14.09 -11.11 -8.95
C PHE A 77 -14.37 -10.53 -10.33
N SER A 78 -14.38 -11.41 -11.35
CA SER A 78 -14.61 -11.02 -12.75
C SER A 78 -16.01 -10.44 -13.01
N SER A 79 -16.98 -10.79 -12.18
CA SER A 79 -18.37 -10.32 -12.24
C SER A 79 -18.96 -10.08 -10.84
N GLN A 80 -20.10 -9.37 -10.78
CA GLN A 80 -20.82 -9.18 -9.51
C GLN A 80 -21.38 -10.52 -8.98
N VAL A 81 -21.81 -11.42 -9.88
CA VAL A 81 -22.27 -12.77 -9.53
C VAL A 81 -21.12 -13.57 -8.91
N ASP A 82 -19.93 -13.48 -9.48
CA ASP A 82 -18.69 -14.09 -8.95
C ASP A 82 -18.32 -13.57 -7.56
N TYR A 83 -18.50 -12.27 -7.34
CA TYR A 83 -18.26 -11.66 -6.04
C TYR A 83 -19.26 -12.16 -4.99
N ILE A 84 -20.55 -12.17 -5.32
CA ILE A 84 -21.61 -12.64 -4.41
C ILE A 84 -21.42 -14.12 -4.09
N SER A 85 -21.14 -14.97 -5.09
CA SER A 85 -20.94 -16.40 -4.84
C SER A 85 -19.77 -16.67 -3.90
N ARG A 86 -18.66 -15.95 -4.07
CA ARG A 86 -17.47 -16.04 -3.21
C ARG A 86 -17.64 -15.37 -1.86
N PHE A 87 -18.62 -14.49 -1.69
CA PHE A 87 -18.94 -13.92 -0.39
C PHE A 87 -19.56 -14.98 0.55
N TYR A 88 -20.50 -15.77 0.04
CA TYR A 88 -21.12 -16.85 0.82
C TYR A 88 -20.31 -18.13 0.85
N THR A 89 -19.52 -18.38 -0.19
CA THR A 89 -18.62 -19.52 -0.30
C THR A 89 -17.21 -19.02 -0.59
N PRO A 90 -16.47 -18.54 0.43
CA PRO A 90 -15.12 -18.04 0.27
C PRO A 90 -14.23 -19.06 -0.48
N PRO A 91 -13.46 -18.61 -1.48
CA PRO A 91 -12.56 -19.49 -2.21
C PRO A 91 -11.48 -20.01 -1.26
N ASP A 92 -11.12 -21.27 -1.40
CA ASP A 92 -9.94 -21.83 -0.75
C ASP A 92 -8.70 -21.34 -1.50
N VAL A 93 -8.04 -20.32 -0.94
CA VAL A 93 -6.85 -19.70 -1.54
C VAL A 93 -5.64 -20.01 -0.67
N GLU A 94 -4.65 -20.67 -1.26
CA GLU A 94 -3.37 -20.90 -0.60
C GLU A 94 -2.65 -19.57 -0.36
N VAL A 95 -2.32 -19.28 0.90
CA VAL A 95 -1.56 -18.09 1.28
C VAL A 95 -0.10 -18.47 1.47
N GLN A 96 0.80 -17.86 0.69
CA GLN A 96 2.23 -18.08 0.81
C GLN A 96 2.88 -16.91 1.55
N PRO A 97 3.48 -17.14 2.74
CA PRO A 97 4.13 -16.07 3.49
C PRO A 97 5.39 -15.58 2.78
N VAL A 98 5.55 -14.26 2.69
CA VAL A 98 6.78 -13.64 2.18
C VAL A 98 7.69 -13.28 3.35
N CYS A 99 8.91 -13.83 3.35
CA CYS A 99 9.93 -13.48 4.34
C CYS A 99 10.95 -12.49 3.74
N LEU A 100 10.96 -11.26 4.25
CA LEU A 100 11.99 -10.27 3.91
C LEU A 100 13.23 -10.49 4.78
N THR A 101 14.30 -10.97 4.17
CA THR A 101 15.60 -11.19 4.84
C THR A 101 16.57 -10.04 4.57
N GLY A 102 17.59 -9.90 5.41
CA GLY A 102 18.62 -8.86 5.27
C GLY A 102 19.01 -8.23 6.61
N LEU A 103 20.08 -7.43 6.59
CA LEU A 103 20.65 -6.81 7.79
C LEU A 103 19.67 -5.88 8.52
N ALA A 104 19.92 -5.61 9.79
CA ALA A 104 19.18 -4.60 10.53
C ALA A 104 19.35 -3.21 9.86
N GLY A 105 18.30 -2.40 9.85
CA GLY A 105 18.35 -1.04 9.29
C GLY A 105 18.19 -0.91 7.77
N VAL A 106 18.12 -2.00 6.99
CA VAL A 106 17.99 -1.93 5.51
C VAL A 106 16.59 -1.53 5.01
N GLY A 107 15.69 -1.09 5.89
CA GLY A 107 14.38 -0.58 5.51
C GLY A 107 13.26 -1.61 5.34
N LYS A 108 13.44 -2.88 5.75
CA LYS A 108 12.44 -3.96 5.58
C LYS A 108 11.03 -3.58 6.08
N SER A 109 10.93 -3.10 7.32
CA SER A 109 9.64 -2.68 7.91
C SER A 109 9.02 -1.52 7.15
N GLN A 110 9.84 -0.60 6.65
CA GLN A 110 9.36 0.55 5.89
C GLN A 110 8.93 0.17 4.47
N THR A 111 9.53 -0.84 3.85
CA THR A 111 9.03 -1.41 2.60
C THR A 111 7.62 -1.99 2.76
N ILE A 112 7.32 -2.67 3.86
CA ILE A 112 5.97 -3.16 4.14
C ILE A 112 4.98 -2.01 4.40
N ALA A 113 5.39 -0.99 5.15
CA ALA A 113 4.57 0.20 5.35
C ALA A 113 4.28 0.94 4.03
N ALA A 114 5.28 1.03 3.14
CA ALA A 114 5.15 1.61 1.81
C ALA A 114 4.22 0.79 0.90
N LEU A 115 4.30 -0.55 0.93
CA LEU A 115 3.36 -1.41 0.20
C LEU A 115 1.91 -1.11 0.57
N ARG A 116 1.62 -0.96 1.87
CA ARG A 116 0.26 -0.63 2.35
C ARG A 116 -0.21 0.75 1.88
N LYS A 117 0.70 1.69 1.65
CA LYS A 117 0.37 3.00 1.08
C LYS A 117 0.00 2.90 -0.40
N VAL A 118 0.55 1.94 -1.13
CA VAL A 118 0.33 1.75 -2.58
C VAL A 118 -0.96 1.00 -2.85
N LEU A 119 -1.26 -0.05 -2.08
CA LEU A 119 -2.47 -0.83 -2.27
C LEU A 119 -3.74 0.03 -2.25
N PRO A 120 -4.80 -0.39 -2.96
CA PRO A 120 -6.05 0.37 -3.01
C PRO A 120 -6.60 0.59 -1.60
N ALA A 121 -6.97 1.84 -1.30
CA ALA A 121 -7.59 2.21 -0.04
C ALA A 121 -8.92 1.47 0.14
N PRO A 122 -9.41 1.31 1.38
CA PRO A 122 -10.73 0.73 1.61
C PRO A 122 -11.82 1.53 0.89
N ILE A 123 -12.65 0.85 0.11
CA ILE A 123 -13.80 1.45 -0.58
C ILE A 123 -15.10 0.83 -0.08
N ASP A 124 -16.16 1.63 -0.02
CA ASP A 124 -17.49 1.15 0.28
C ASP A 124 -18.09 0.50 -0.97
N PHE A 125 -18.61 -0.72 -0.79
CA PHE A 125 -19.26 -1.51 -1.82
C PHE A 125 -20.71 -1.75 -1.45
N ALA A 126 -21.60 -1.29 -2.32
CA ALA A 126 -23.03 -1.55 -2.26
C ALA A 126 -23.44 -2.36 -3.50
N CYS A 127 -24.39 -3.27 -3.31
CA CYS A 127 -24.96 -4.05 -4.41
C CYS A 127 -26.39 -4.50 -4.08
N ASP A 128 -27.17 -4.86 -5.09
CA ASP A 128 -28.60 -5.17 -4.94
C ASP A 128 -28.89 -6.46 -4.14
N HIS A 129 -27.85 -7.18 -3.71
CA HIS A 129 -27.98 -8.47 -3.02
C HIS A 129 -28.08 -8.35 -1.50
N PHE A 130 -27.63 -7.24 -0.91
CA PHE A 130 -27.72 -7.00 0.53
C PHE A 130 -28.00 -5.51 0.80
N HIS A 131 -28.67 -5.23 1.92
CA HIS A 131 -28.83 -3.86 2.39
C HIS A 131 -27.59 -3.39 3.16
N GLY A 132 -27.08 -2.22 2.80
CA GLY A 132 -25.93 -1.57 3.45
C GLY A 132 -24.67 -1.52 2.59
N ASN A 133 -23.58 -1.04 3.18
CA ASN A 133 -22.26 -0.94 2.53
C ASN A 133 -21.29 -1.92 3.20
N LEU A 134 -20.53 -2.65 2.39
CA LEU A 134 -19.39 -3.46 2.83
C LEU A 134 -18.09 -2.73 2.52
N LYS A 135 -17.12 -2.77 3.43
CA LYS A 135 -15.78 -2.25 3.15
C LYS A 135 -14.95 -3.29 2.41
N LEU A 136 -14.56 -2.97 1.18
CA LEU A 136 -13.57 -3.74 0.44
C LEU A 136 -12.18 -3.30 0.89
N ILE A 137 -11.42 -4.22 1.49
CA ILE A 137 -10.05 -3.98 1.92
C ILE A 137 -9.11 -4.75 1.00
N SER A 138 -8.00 -4.12 0.61
CA SER A 138 -6.93 -4.77 -0.14
C SER A 138 -5.96 -5.44 0.83
N HIS A 139 -5.79 -6.76 0.68
CA HIS A 139 -4.71 -7.50 1.29
C HIS A 139 -3.68 -7.87 0.21
N TRP A 140 -2.43 -8.08 0.62
CA TRP A 140 -1.32 -8.56 -0.21
C TRP A 140 -0.86 -9.92 0.28
#